data_AF-A0AA39NTA4-F1
#
_entry.id   AF-A0AA39NTA4-F1
#
_cell.length_a   1.000
_cell.length_b   1.000
_cell.length_c   1.000
_cell.angle_alpha   90.00
_cell.angle_beta   90.00
_cell.angle_gamma   90.00
#
_symmetry.space_group_name_H-M   'P 1'
#
loop_
_entity.id
_entity.type
_entity.pdbx_description
1 polymer ?
#
loop_
_entity_poly.entity_id
_entity_poly.type
_entity_poly.pdbx_seq_one_letter_code
_entity_poly.pdbx_strand_id
1 'polypeptide(L)'
;KVPMMLAGEKNPTEDHWLDWATCCRTYFANKETVKAENYVINVAGGLKPRRVALWYQANHVELNKLTFEEFLTKCMTKWLPSTWQKTRQAKLLSITQGTGSFSDLANAMINHNSALSGSNCHLDDERLRTQLDLAMDPLLRAEVDENEKIYTEKDLDAWVDLVVIVDERRTREKEMRLAEVEEHARKIMTNDKKRSSTTAGFNNASRTGQNPNTSFSNTSSSNTSTSTTYKARPRLPQITESERALLRLNFGCTKCRQFFVNHNRTNCKNDFPSPVGYHTLTQ
;
A
#
# COMPACT_ATOMS: atom_id res chain seq x y z
N LYS A 1 37.02 17.44 -3.53
CA LYS A 1 36.44 18.20 -4.67
C LYS A 1 35.49 19.26 -4.11
N VAL A 2 35.37 20.45 -4.70
CA VAL A 2 34.40 21.46 -4.21
C VAL A 2 32.96 20.96 -4.48
N PRO A 3 32.04 21.05 -3.50
CA PRO A 3 30.62 20.73 -3.68
C PRO A 3 29.98 21.59 -4.77
N MET A 4 29.27 20.95 -5.70
CA MET A 4 28.59 21.63 -6.80
C MET A 4 27.10 21.65 -6.53
N MET A 5 26.47 22.82 -6.59
CA MET A 5 25.03 22.93 -6.73
C MET A 5 24.66 22.41 -8.13
N LEU A 6 23.58 21.63 -8.26
CA LEU A 6 23.15 21.07 -9.55
C LEU A 6 23.00 22.17 -10.60
N ALA A 7 23.53 21.91 -11.79
CA ALA A 7 23.42 22.81 -12.92
C ALA A 7 22.06 22.59 -13.62
N GLY A 8 21.26 23.65 -13.72
CA GLY A 8 19.98 23.64 -14.42
C GLY A 8 19.52 25.06 -14.75
N GLU A 9 18.66 25.19 -15.76
CA GLU A 9 18.18 26.49 -16.25
C GLU A 9 17.05 27.10 -15.40
N LYS A 10 16.60 26.39 -14.35
CA LYS A 10 15.55 26.83 -13.43
C LYS A 10 16.14 27.55 -12.20
N ASN A 11 15.34 28.39 -11.54
CA ASN A 11 15.73 28.94 -10.23
C ASN A 11 15.92 27.79 -9.22
N PRO A 12 16.93 27.84 -8.32
CA PRO A 12 17.15 26.78 -7.34
C PRO A 12 15.99 26.70 -6.35
N THR A 13 15.49 25.48 -6.10
CA THR A 13 14.50 25.20 -5.04
C THR A 13 15.17 25.12 -3.68
N GLU A 14 14.38 25.00 -2.61
CA GLU A 14 14.91 24.90 -1.25
C GLU A 14 15.81 23.66 -1.05
N ASP A 15 15.47 22.51 -1.64
CA ASP A 15 16.30 21.29 -1.55
C ASP A 15 17.67 21.47 -2.20
N HIS A 16 17.75 22.16 -3.35
CA HIS A 16 19.04 22.47 -4.00
C HIS A 16 19.99 23.29 -3.11
N TRP A 17 19.46 24.15 -2.24
CA TRP A 17 20.26 24.89 -1.26
C TRP A 17 20.68 24.01 -0.08
N LEU A 18 19.77 23.19 0.43
CA LEU A 18 19.99 22.31 1.58
C LEU A 18 20.99 21.19 1.25
N ASP A 19 20.83 20.50 0.11
CA ASP A 19 21.74 19.45 -0.36
C ASP A 19 23.15 19.99 -0.57
N TRP A 20 23.25 21.17 -1.20
CA TRP A 20 24.53 21.84 -1.40
C TRP A 20 25.15 22.27 -0.08
N ALA A 21 24.35 22.78 0.87
CA ALA A 21 24.83 23.16 2.20
C ALA A 21 25.36 21.96 3.00
N THR A 22 24.64 20.82 2.98
CA THR A 22 25.10 19.56 3.57
C THR A 22 26.44 19.13 2.99
N CYS A 23 26.56 19.12 1.66
CA CYS A 23 27.83 18.78 1.00
C CYS A 23 28.97 19.78 1.33
N CYS A 24 28.66 21.07 1.52
CA CYS A 24 29.60 22.08 1.98
C CYS A 24 30.09 21.81 3.41
N ARG A 25 29.19 21.51 4.35
CA ARG A 25 29.55 21.16 5.74
C ARG A 25 30.47 19.92 5.78
N THR A 26 30.15 18.87 5.02
CA THR A 26 31.02 17.69 4.88
C THR A 26 32.38 18.03 4.25
N TYR A 27 32.42 18.92 3.24
CA TYR A 27 33.66 19.39 2.62
C TYR A 27 34.55 20.18 3.60
N PHE A 28 33.97 20.98 4.47
CA PHE A 28 34.70 21.71 5.52
C PHE A 28 35.24 20.75 6.59
N ALA A 29 34.40 19.85 7.11
CA ALA A 29 34.81 18.86 8.11
C ALA A 29 35.97 17.97 7.62
N ASN A 30 35.95 17.58 6.34
CA ASN A 30 36.99 16.75 5.74
C ASN A 30 38.25 17.54 5.27
N LYS A 31 38.34 18.84 5.56
CA LYS A 31 39.49 19.68 5.19
C LYS A 31 39.97 20.57 6.33
N GLU A 32 40.86 20.03 7.15
CA GLU A 32 41.58 20.73 8.23
C GLU A 32 42.23 22.06 7.78
N THR A 33 42.62 22.19 6.50
CA THR A 33 43.28 23.39 5.97
C THR A 33 42.33 24.57 5.73
N VAL A 34 41.01 24.39 5.75
CA VAL A 34 40.05 25.45 5.44
C VAL A 34 39.56 26.09 6.74
N LYS A 35 39.94 27.35 6.97
CA LYS A 35 39.43 28.14 8.10
C LYS A 35 37.98 28.58 7.88
N ALA A 36 37.21 28.70 8.96
CA ALA A 36 35.81 29.13 8.94
C ALA A 36 35.57 30.46 8.22
N GLU A 37 36.45 31.44 8.44
CA GLU A 37 36.46 32.75 7.75
C GLU A 37 36.56 32.65 6.22
N ASN A 38 37.04 31.52 5.68
CA ASN A 38 37.23 31.26 4.26
C ASN A 38 36.23 30.23 3.69
N TYR A 39 35.20 29.82 4.45
CA TYR A 39 34.23 28.81 4.00
C TYR A 39 33.50 29.25 2.73
N VAL A 40 32.93 30.47 2.71
CA VAL A 40 32.14 30.98 1.57
C VAL A 40 32.96 31.03 0.28
N ILE A 41 34.15 31.64 0.31
CA ILE A 41 35.02 31.74 -0.88
C ILE A 41 35.48 30.37 -1.40
N ASN A 42 35.68 29.39 -0.51
CA ASN A 42 36.08 28.04 -0.90
C ASN A 42 34.99 27.23 -1.62
N VAL A 43 33.71 27.53 -1.38
CA VAL A 43 32.58 26.79 -2.00
C VAL A 43 31.86 27.58 -3.08
N ALA A 44 32.10 28.89 -3.21
CA ALA A 44 31.44 29.73 -4.20
C ALA A 44 31.61 29.27 -5.66
N GLY A 45 32.74 28.62 -6.02
CA GLY A 45 32.94 27.98 -7.33
C GLY A 45 31.96 26.81 -7.61
N GLY A 46 31.26 26.33 -6.57
CA GLY A 46 30.17 25.37 -6.62
C GLY A 46 28.82 25.93 -7.07
N LEU A 47 28.63 27.25 -7.06
CA LEU A 47 27.37 27.91 -7.44
C LEU A 47 27.20 27.91 -8.97
N LYS A 48 26.58 26.85 -9.52
CA LYS A 48 26.40 26.68 -10.98
C LYS A 48 25.29 27.50 -11.63
N PRO A 49 24.13 27.78 -10.99
CA PRO A 49 23.08 28.57 -11.63
C PRO A 49 23.58 29.98 -11.99
N ARG A 50 23.55 30.33 -13.29
CA ARG A 50 24.21 31.56 -13.81
C ARG A 50 23.81 32.84 -13.08
N ARG A 51 22.53 32.99 -12.71
CA ARG A 51 22.04 34.15 -11.96
C ARG A 51 22.62 34.24 -10.54
N VAL A 52 22.82 33.09 -9.88
CA VAL A 52 23.45 33.01 -8.55
C VAL A 52 24.94 33.32 -8.65
N ALA A 53 25.63 32.74 -9.64
CA ALA A 53 27.05 32.97 -9.88
C ALA A 53 27.36 34.46 -10.18
N LEU A 54 26.60 35.10 -11.07
CA LEU A 54 26.74 36.52 -11.38
C LEU A 54 26.45 37.42 -10.17
N TRP A 55 25.41 37.11 -9.39
CA TRP A 55 25.12 37.84 -8.16
C TRP A 55 26.25 37.70 -7.13
N TYR A 56 26.79 36.48 -6.94
CA TYR A 56 27.94 36.27 -6.07
C TYR A 56 29.15 37.08 -6.55
N GLN A 57 29.52 37.01 -7.83
CA GLN A 57 30.64 37.79 -8.39
C GLN A 57 30.48 39.30 -8.15
N ALA A 58 29.29 39.84 -8.35
CA ALA A 58 29.01 41.26 -8.12
C ALA A 58 29.03 41.69 -6.64
N ASN A 59 28.96 40.74 -5.69
CA ASN A 59 28.84 41.02 -4.24
C ASN A 59 29.91 40.30 -3.39
N HIS A 60 30.90 39.66 -4.01
CA HIS A 60 31.79 38.69 -3.35
C HIS A 60 32.56 39.26 -2.17
N VAL A 61 32.95 40.55 -2.23
CA VAL A 61 33.67 41.25 -1.14
C VAL A 61 32.87 41.24 0.16
N GLU A 62 31.56 41.50 0.11
CA GLU A 62 30.70 41.49 1.30
C GLU A 62 30.18 40.10 1.64
N LEU A 63 29.99 39.23 0.64
CA LEU A 63 29.53 37.86 0.87
C LEU A 63 30.59 36.97 1.52
N ASN A 64 31.88 37.19 1.20
CA ASN A 64 32.98 36.42 1.77
C ASN A 64 33.35 36.80 3.21
N LYS A 65 32.80 37.90 3.75
CA LYS A 65 32.94 38.28 5.18
C LYS A 65 31.96 37.53 6.08
N LEU A 66 30.92 36.93 5.51
CA LEU A 66 29.87 36.23 6.26
C LEU A 66 30.37 34.85 6.70
N THR A 67 29.85 34.37 7.83
CA THR A 67 29.88 32.95 8.13
C THR A 67 29.09 32.17 7.08
N PHE A 68 29.34 30.85 6.98
CA PHE A 68 28.65 30.02 6.00
C PHE A 68 27.13 30.00 6.20
N GLU A 69 26.66 30.00 7.45
CA GLU A 69 25.22 29.97 7.77
C GLU A 69 24.52 31.32 7.52
N GLU A 70 25.19 32.45 7.77
CA GLU A 70 24.70 33.78 7.36
C GLU A 70 24.64 33.91 5.84
N PHE A 71 25.66 33.42 5.13
CA PHE A 71 25.69 33.38 3.67
C PHE A 71 24.54 32.53 3.11
N LEU A 72 24.32 31.33 3.67
CA LEU A 72 23.23 30.43 3.29
C LEU A 72 21.86 31.09 3.53
N THR A 73 21.66 31.67 4.72
CA THR A 73 20.43 32.41 5.07
C THR A 73 20.16 33.55 4.08
N LYS A 74 21.19 34.32 3.74
CA LYS A 74 21.11 35.42 2.76
C LYS A 74 20.80 34.94 1.35
N CYS A 75 21.32 33.77 0.96
CA CYS A 75 20.99 33.13 -0.32
C CYS A 75 19.53 32.63 -0.35
N MET A 76 19.11 31.86 0.65
CA MET A 76 17.74 31.32 0.71
C MET A 76 16.70 32.45 0.75
N THR A 77 16.95 33.50 1.54
CA THR A 77 16.08 34.71 1.59
C THR A 77 16.00 35.44 0.25
N LYS A 78 17.07 35.42 -0.56
CA LYS A 78 17.13 36.10 -1.86
C LYS A 78 16.46 35.32 -2.99
N TRP A 79 16.58 33.99 -2.98
CA TRP A 79 16.25 33.14 -4.13
C TRP A 79 14.97 32.31 -3.95
N LEU A 80 14.48 32.13 -2.72
CA LEU A 80 13.27 31.39 -2.42
C LEU A 80 12.09 32.34 -2.10
N PRO A 81 10.83 31.92 -2.34
CA PRO A 81 9.66 32.66 -1.85
C PRO A 81 9.67 32.78 -0.33
N SER A 82 9.23 33.91 0.24
CA SER A 82 9.18 34.11 1.71
C SER A 82 8.32 33.09 2.45
N THR A 83 7.44 32.38 1.75
CA THR A 83 6.58 31.31 2.28
C THR A 83 7.21 29.91 2.18
N TRP A 84 8.45 29.74 1.72
CA TRP A 84 9.04 28.41 1.47
C TRP A 84 9.04 27.51 2.71
N GLN A 85 9.35 28.06 3.89
CA GLN A 85 9.31 27.33 5.17
C GLN A 85 7.90 26.86 5.52
N LYS A 86 6.90 27.74 5.41
CA LYS A 86 5.48 27.38 5.62
C LYS A 86 4.99 26.35 4.61
N THR A 87 5.44 26.44 3.36
CA THR A 87 5.11 25.48 2.30
C THR A 87 5.71 24.10 2.59
N ARG A 88 6.95 24.05 3.10
CA ARG A 88 7.60 22.79 3.54
C ARG A 88 6.96 22.22 4.81
N GLN A 89 6.59 23.06 5.77
CA GLN A 89 5.85 22.64 6.97
C GLN A 89 4.47 22.08 6.60
N ALA A 90 3.75 22.72 5.68
CA ALA A 90 2.47 22.20 5.18
C ALA A 90 2.63 20.85 4.46
N LYS A 91 3.70 20.65 3.68
CA LYS A 91 4.04 19.33 3.12
C LYS A 91 4.26 18.31 4.24
N LEU A 92 5.10 18.62 5.24
CA LEU A 92 5.37 17.74 6.39
C LEU A 92 4.07 17.30 7.10
N LEU A 93 3.19 18.26 7.41
CA LEU A 93 1.93 17.99 8.09
C LEU A 93 0.90 17.22 7.23
N SER A 94 1.14 17.09 5.91
CA SER A 94 0.32 16.28 4.99
C SER A 94 0.85 14.87 4.75
N ILE A 95 2.04 14.51 5.27
CA ILE A 95 2.59 13.16 5.14
C ILE A 95 1.77 12.22 6.02
N THR A 96 1.43 11.05 5.49
CA THR A 96 0.73 9.95 6.18
C THR A 96 1.34 8.62 5.74
N GLN A 97 1.25 7.58 6.57
CA GLN A 97 1.84 6.27 6.28
C GLN A 97 1.28 5.65 4.98
N GLY A 98 -0.03 5.82 4.75
CA GLY A 98 -0.72 5.32 3.56
C GLY A 98 -0.61 3.80 3.41
N THR A 99 0.16 3.34 2.42
CA THR A 99 0.45 1.92 2.19
C THR A 99 1.93 1.55 2.36
N GLY A 100 2.78 2.51 2.76
CA GLY A 100 4.20 2.30 3.01
C GLY A 100 4.49 1.82 4.44
N SER A 101 5.77 1.64 4.75
CA SER A 101 6.19 1.32 6.12
C SER A 101 6.16 2.55 7.02
N PHE A 102 6.10 2.33 8.33
CA PHE A 102 6.31 3.40 9.30
C PHE A 102 7.72 3.99 9.21
N SER A 103 8.72 3.18 8.84
CA SER A 103 10.10 3.69 8.61
C SER A 103 10.14 4.72 7.48
N ASP A 104 9.42 4.50 6.38
CA ASP A 104 9.32 5.47 5.27
C ASP A 104 8.64 6.77 5.73
N LEU A 105 7.57 6.67 6.53
CA LEU A 105 6.88 7.81 7.12
C LEU A 105 7.82 8.62 8.04
N ALA A 106 8.47 7.95 8.99
CA ALA A 106 9.37 8.56 9.96
C ALA A 106 10.53 9.27 9.25
N ASN A 107 11.22 8.58 8.34
CA ASN A 107 12.29 9.16 7.54
C ASN A 107 11.81 10.37 6.73
N ALA A 108 10.66 10.30 6.07
CA ALA A 108 10.14 11.42 5.29
C ALA A 108 9.85 12.65 6.18
N MET A 109 9.17 12.45 7.31
CA MET A 109 8.83 13.53 8.23
C MET A 109 10.04 14.14 8.94
N ILE A 110 10.96 13.32 9.44
CA ILE A 110 12.22 13.77 10.08
C ILE A 110 13.04 14.59 9.08
N ASN A 111 13.27 14.09 7.85
CA ASN A 111 13.99 14.83 6.82
C ASN A 111 13.34 16.17 6.47
N HIS A 112 12.00 16.20 6.37
CA HIS A 112 11.25 17.45 6.17
C HIS A 112 11.37 18.42 7.37
N ASN A 113 11.48 17.90 8.60
CA ASN A 113 11.61 18.73 9.81
C ASN A 113 13.02 19.28 9.98
N SER A 114 14.07 18.47 9.77
CA SER A 114 15.48 18.90 9.85
C SER A 114 15.81 19.98 8.81
N ALA A 115 15.14 19.94 7.65
CA ALA A 115 15.20 21.01 6.64
C ALA A 115 14.62 22.36 7.11
N LEU A 116 13.92 22.40 8.26
CA LEU A 116 13.34 23.59 8.87
C LEU A 116 14.07 24.04 10.15
N SER A 117 15.10 23.31 10.61
CA SER A 117 15.84 23.64 11.83
C SER A 117 16.34 25.09 11.86
N GLY A 118 16.23 25.73 13.04
CA GLY A 118 16.51 27.16 13.21
C GLY A 118 15.39 28.11 12.73
N SER A 119 14.25 27.59 12.27
CA SER A 119 13.07 28.39 11.93
C SER A 119 11.89 28.12 12.86
N ASN A 120 10.97 29.09 12.97
CA ASN A 120 9.71 28.94 13.69
C ASN A 120 8.73 27.92 13.05
N CYS A 121 9.09 27.34 11.91
CA CYS A 121 8.35 26.26 11.24
C CYS A 121 8.87 24.86 11.61
N HIS A 122 10.00 24.76 12.33
CA HIS A 122 10.49 23.51 12.88
C HIS A 122 9.54 23.00 13.98
N LEU A 123 9.28 21.70 14.00
CA LEU A 123 8.64 21.03 15.12
C LEU A 123 9.72 20.57 16.11
N ASP A 124 9.46 20.78 17.40
CA ASP A 124 10.18 20.07 18.46
C ASP A 124 9.80 18.58 18.47
N ASP A 125 10.57 17.76 19.20
CA ASP A 125 10.45 16.31 19.18
C ASP A 125 9.08 15.82 19.70
N GLU A 126 8.49 16.54 20.66
CA GLU A 126 7.14 16.26 21.21
C GLU A 126 6.06 16.46 20.12
N ARG A 127 6.12 17.58 19.39
CA ARG A 127 5.21 17.86 18.26
C ARG A 127 5.47 16.94 17.08
N LEU A 128 6.72 16.59 16.80
CA LEU A 128 7.05 15.67 15.71
C LEU A 128 6.54 14.26 16.01
N ARG A 129 6.71 13.77 17.24
CA ARG A 129 6.10 12.51 17.70
C ARG A 129 4.57 12.56 17.62
N THR A 130 3.95 13.65 18.09
CA THR A 130 2.50 13.84 18.00
C THR A 130 2.02 13.76 16.55
N GLN A 131 2.73 14.39 15.61
CA GLN A 131 2.37 14.32 14.19
C GLN A 131 2.64 12.93 13.59
N LEU A 132 3.71 12.24 13.98
CA LEU A 132 4.01 10.88 13.54
C LEU A 132 2.92 9.91 13.99
N ASP A 133 2.46 10.05 15.24
CA ASP A 133 1.34 9.28 15.78
C ASP A 133 0.04 9.54 15.00
N LEU A 134 -0.32 10.81 14.76
CA LEU A 134 -1.51 11.15 13.96
C LEU A 134 -1.44 10.62 12.51
N ALA A 135 -0.25 10.67 11.89
CA ALA A 135 0.02 10.25 10.52
C ALA A 135 0.10 8.73 10.32
N MET A 136 0.18 7.97 11.41
CA MET A 136 0.33 6.51 11.47
C MET A 136 -0.91 5.74 10.97
N ASP A 137 -0.70 4.52 10.45
CA ASP A 137 -1.75 3.54 10.22
C ASP A 137 -2.61 3.36 11.50
N PRO A 138 -3.94 3.52 11.47
CA PRO A 138 -4.78 3.40 12.66
C PRO A 138 -4.66 2.06 13.39
N LEU A 139 -4.35 0.98 12.67
CA LEU A 139 -4.15 -0.33 13.28
C LEU A 139 -2.73 -0.49 13.87
N LEU A 140 -1.72 0.22 13.36
CA LEU A 140 -0.39 0.28 13.99
C LEU A 140 -0.46 1.08 15.28
N ARG A 141 -1.11 2.25 15.24
CA ARG A 141 -1.31 3.12 16.41
C ARG A 141 -1.97 2.38 17.57
N ALA A 142 -3.02 1.60 17.31
CA ALA A 142 -3.64 0.76 18.33
C ALA A 142 -2.65 -0.23 19.00
N GLU A 143 -1.78 -0.89 18.23
CA GLU A 143 -0.75 -1.79 18.77
C GLU A 143 0.41 -1.06 19.46
N VAL A 144 0.62 0.23 19.16
CA VAL A 144 1.57 1.12 19.84
C VAL A 144 1.00 1.63 21.17
N ASP A 145 -0.27 2.05 21.19
CA ASP A 145 -1.00 2.52 22.37
C ASP A 145 -1.15 1.42 23.43
N GLU A 146 -1.39 0.18 23.00
CA GLU A 146 -1.46 -1.00 23.90
C GLU A 146 -0.08 -1.41 24.46
N ASN A 147 1.03 -0.88 23.94
CA ASN A 147 2.38 -1.27 24.32
C ASN A 147 3.01 -0.28 25.30
N GLU A 148 2.91 -0.56 26.60
CA GLU A 148 3.44 0.27 27.70
C GLU A 148 4.89 0.73 27.48
N LYS A 149 5.76 -0.13 26.94
CA LYS A 149 7.16 0.21 26.66
C LYS A 149 7.29 1.34 25.63
N ILE A 150 6.43 1.34 24.60
CA ILE A 150 6.47 2.34 23.52
C ILE A 150 5.74 3.61 23.96
N TYR A 151 4.60 3.47 24.65
CA TYR A 151 3.88 4.59 25.22
C TYR A 151 4.75 5.42 26.19
N THR A 152 5.48 4.76 27.09
CA THR A 152 6.30 5.42 28.12
C THR A 152 7.67 5.92 27.67
N GLU A 153 8.18 5.47 26.51
CA GLU A 153 9.40 6.02 25.92
C GLU A 153 9.23 7.53 25.66
N LYS A 154 10.28 8.31 25.89
CA LYS A 154 10.29 9.78 25.75
C LYS A 154 11.29 10.26 24.71
N ASP A 155 12.37 9.53 24.50
CA ASP A 155 13.33 9.83 23.45
C ASP A 155 12.69 9.54 22.08
N LEU A 156 12.77 10.49 21.15
CA LEU A 156 12.09 10.39 19.86
C LEU A 156 12.70 9.27 19.00
N ASP A 157 14.02 9.17 18.95
CA ASP A 157 14.71 8.19 18.12
C ASP A 157 14.45 6.77 18.64
N ALA A 158 14.56 6.56 19.96
CA ALA A 158 14.21 5.30 20.61
C ALA A 158 12.72 4.94 20.43
N TRP A 159 11.81 5.92 20.47
CA TRP A 159 10.38 5.69 20.20
C TRP A 159 10.15 5.27 18.74
N VAL A 160 10.78 5.95 17.78
CA VAL A 160 10.70 5.60 16.35
C VAL A 160 11.19 4.17 16.10
N ASP A 161 12.36 3.81 16.65
CA ASP A 161 12.93 2.45 16.52
C ASP A 161 11.96 1.37 17.06
N LEU A 162 11.34 1.62 18.22
CA LEU A 162 10.37 0.70 18.80
C LEU A 162 9.12 0.53 17.92
N VAL A 163 8.58 1.62 17.35
CA VAL A 163 7.43 1.55 16.44
C VAL A 163 7.79 0.83 15.14
N VAL A 164 8.98 1.07 14.57
CA VAL A 164 9.48 0.35 13.38
C VAL A 164 9.48 -1.17 13.61
N ILE A 165 9.99 -1.63 14.76
CA ILE A 165 10.01 -3.07 15.11
C ILE A 165 8.59 -3.67 15.15
N VAL A 166 7.59 -2.91 15.63
CA VAL A 166 6.19 -3.34 15.62
C VAL A 166 5.65 -3.40 14.20
N ASP A 167 5.84 -2.35 13.38
CA ASP A 167 5.34 -2.29 12.01
C ASP A 167 5.94 -3.37 11.10
N GLU A 168 7.24 -3.66 11.23
CA GLU A 168 7.92 -4.75 10.53
C GLU A 168 7.38 -6.13 10.93
N ARG A 169 7.03 -6.34 12.21
CA ARG A 169 6.38 -7.59 12.65
C ARG A 169 5.00 -7.72 12.00
N ARG A 170 4.17 -6.66 12.07
CA ARG A 170 2.81 -6.65 11.50
C ARG A 170 2.82 -6.87 9.99
N THR A 171 3.78 -6.25 9.29
CA THR A 171 3.98 -6.43 7.85
C THR A 171 4.30 -7.87 7.51
N ARG A 172 5.26 -8.51 8.20
CA ARG A 172 5.58 -9.93 8.02
C ARG A 172 4.39 -10.85 8.31
N GLU A 173 3.64 -10.59 9.38
CA GLU A 173 2.43 -11.37 9.71
C GLU A 173 1.34 -11.25 8.63
N LYS A 174 1.15 -10.04 8.07
CA LYS A 174 0.22 -9.77 6.97
C LYS A 174 0.67 -10.49 5.68
N GLU A 175 1.95 -10.45 5.35
CA GLU A 175 2.52 -11.16 4.19
C GLU A 175 2.37 -12.68 4.31
N MET A 176 2.66 -13.26 5.48
CA MET A 176 2.46 -14.69 5.73
C MET A 176 0.99 -15.10 5.54
N ARG A 177 0.04 -14.35 6.13
CA ARG A 177 -1.40 -14.63 5.97
C ARG A 177 -1.86 -14.50 4.51
N LEU A 178 -1.34 -13.53 3.77
CA LEU A 178 -1.63 -13.38 2.35
C LEU A 178 -1.09 -14.57 1.54
N ALA A 179 0.13 -15.04 1.83
CA ALA A 179 0.73 -16.21 1.19
C ALA A 179 -0.06 -17.51 1.48
N GLU A 180 -0.50 -17.71 2.72
CA GLU A 180 -1.36 -18.84 3.11
C GLU A 180 -2.69 -18.85 2.36
N VAL A 181 -3.36 -17.68 2.27
CA VAL A 181 -4.61 -17.51 1.52
C VAL A 181 -4.41 -17.77 0.03
N GLU A 182 -3.31 -17.29 -0.54
CA GLU A 182 -2.98 -17.52 -1.95
C GLU A 182 -2.69 -19.00 -2.23
N GLU A 183 -1.90 -19.67 -1.38
CA GLU A 183 -1.62 -21.10 -1.50
C GLU A 183 -2.91 -21.94 -1.39
N HIS A 184 -3.80 -21.59 -0.45
CA HIS A 184 -5.10 -22.22 -0.31
C HIS A 184 -5.97 -22.01 -1.55
N ALA A 185 -5.99 -20.82 -2.14
CA ALA A 185 -6.68 -20.54 -3.40
C ALA A 185 -6.12 -21.37 -4.57
N ARG A 186 -4.79 -21.48 -4.71
CA ARG A 186 -4.13 -22.34 -5.71
C ARG A 186 -4.50 -23.82 -5.51
N LYS A 187 -4.59 -24.30 -4.27
CA LYS A 187 -5.02 -25.69 -3.93
C LYS A 187 -6.48 -25.96 -4.34
N ILE A 188 -7.38 -24.99 -4.19
CA ILE A 188 -8.77 -25.12 -4.68
C ILE A 188 -8.80 -25.22 -6.21
N MET A 189 -8.17 -24.26 -6.92
CA MET A 189 -8.18 -24.20 -8.38
C MET A 189 -7.57 -25.45 -9.06
N THR A 190 -6.54 -26.04 -8.46
CA THR A 190 -5.91 -27.27 -8.98
C THR A 190 -6.78 -28.52 -8.77
N ASN A 191 -7.52 -28.60 -7.66
CA ASN A 191 -8.46 -29.69 -7.40
C ASN A 191 -9.69 -29.65 -8.32
N ASP A 192 -10.21 -28.47 -8.65
CA ASP A 192 -11.33 -28.33 -9.59
C ASP A 192 -10.94 -28.73 -11.03
N LYS A 193 -9.72 -28.39 -11.48
CA LYS A 193 -9.19 -28.89 -12.77
C LYS A 193 -9.13 -30.42 -12.82
N LYS A 194 -8.68 -31.09 -11.74
CA LYS A 194 -8.65 -32.56 -11.66
C LYS A 194 -10.06 -33.17 -11.76
N ARG A 195 -11.05 -32.60 -11.07
CA ARG A 195 -12.47 -33.07 -11.13
C ARG A 195 -13.12 -32.86 -12.49
N SER A 196 -12.76 -31.79 -13.21
CA SER A 196 -13.20 -31.58 -14.59
C SER A 196 -12.64 -32.65 -15.52
N SER A 197 -11.35 -32.99 -15.41
CA SER A 197 -10.71 -34.01 -16.27
C SER A 197 -11.25 -35.43 -16.08
N THR A 198 -11.64 -35.84 -14.87
CA THR A 198 -12.21 -37.19 -14.62
C THR A 198 -13.64 -37.35 -15.11
N THR A 199 -14.34 -36.25 -15.44
CA THR A 199 -15.73 -36.31 -15.95
C THR A 199 -15.78 -36.42 -17.48
N ALA A 200 -14.66 -36.18 -18.18
CA ALA A 200 -14.56 -36.34 -19.64
C ALA A 200 -14.48 -37.80 -20.12
N GLY A 201 -14.28 -38.76 -19.21
CA GLY A 201 -13.98 -40.16 -19.54
C GLY A 201 -15.15 -41.10 -19.79
N PHE A 202 -16.41 -40.68 -19.64
CA PHE A 202 -17.57 -41.59 -19.64
C PHE A 202 -18.51 -41.49 -20.86
N ASN A 203 -18.20 -40.65 -21.85
CA ASN A 203 -19.04 -40.46 -23.04
C ASN A 203 -18.41 -41.04 -24.32
N ASN A 204 -18.14 -42.35 -24.35
CA ASN A 204 -18.15 -43.11 -25.61
C ASN A 204 -18.16 -44.64 -25.40
N ALA A 205 -19.35 -45.24 -25.42
CA ALA A 205 -19.53 -46.67 -25.67
C ALA A 205 -20.91 -46.89 -26.32
N SER A 206 -20.94 -47.11 -27.63
CA SER A 206 -22.15 -47.54 -28.35
C SER A 206 -21.79 -48.45 -29.51
N ARG A 207 -22.31 -49.68 -29.48
CA ARG A 207 -22.26 -50.74 -30.52
C ARG A 207 -20.85 -51.35 -30.68
N THR A 208 -20.63 -52.67 -30.78
CA THR A 208 -21.48 -53.89 -30.91
C THR A 208 -21.04 -54.96 -29.87
N GLY A 209 -21.72 -56.08 -29.62
CA GLY A 209 -22.95 -56.68 -30.18
C GLY A 209 -23.13 -58.14 -29.70
N GLN A 210 -23.92 -58.94 -30.43
CA GLN A 210 -24.11 -60.41 -30.34
C GLN A 210 -24.45 -61.04 -28.96
N ASN A 211 -25.74 -61.38 -28.83
CA ASN A 211 -26.23 -62.48 -27.98
C ASN A 211 -26.10 -63.80 -28.79
N PRO A 212 -25.91 -64.99 -28.18
CA PRO A 212 -27.12 -65.76 -27.79
C PRO A 212 -26.97 -66.69 -26.56
N ASN A 213 -28.10 -66.90 -25.84
CA ASN A 213 -28.48 -68.09 -25.06
C ASN A 213 -27.52 -68.56 -23.91
N THR A 214 -27.97 -69.10 -22.77
CA THR A 214 -29.24 -69.75 -22.38
C THR A 214 -29.62 -69.45 -20.91
N SER A 215 -30.92 -69.42 -20.64
CA SER A 215 -31.59 -69.99 -19.45
C SER A 215 -30.99 -69.79 -18.04
N PHE A 216 -31.62 -68.93 -17.25
CA PHE A 216 -32.18 -69.36 -15.95
C PHE A 216 -33.45 -68.56 -15.65
N SER A 217 -34.59 -69.26 -15.64
CA SER A 217 -35.87 -68.70 -15.19
C SER A 217 -35.89 -68.65 -13.66
N ASN A 218 -36.32 -67.52 -13.09
CA ASN A 218 -37.08 -67.58 -11.85
C ASN A 218 -38.09 -66.43 -11.75
N THR A 219 -39.33 -66.86 -11.55
CA THR A 219 -40.56 -66.09 -11.31
C THR A 219 -40.43 -64.91 -10.37
N SER A 220 -41.06 -63.78 -10.73
CA SER A 220 -41.93 -63.02 -9.82
C SER A 220 -42.88 -62.07 -10.58
N SER A 221 -44.16 -62.41 -10.49
CA SER A 221 -45.32 -61.52 -10.42
C SER A 221 -45.38 -60.26 -11.30
N SER A 222 -46.20 -60.37 -12.35
CA SER A 222 -46.82 -59.23 -13.03
C SER A 222 -47.62 -58.34 -12.06
N ASN A 223 -47.48 -57.02 -12.19
CA ASN A 223 -48.61 -56.12 -11.98
C ASN A 223 -48.55 -54.97 -13.00
N THR A 224 -49.64 -54.85 -13.76
CA THR A 224 -49.85 -53.87 -14.84
C THR A 224 -50.35 -52.54 -14.28
N SER A 225 -50.30 -51.47 -15.09
CA SER A 225 -50.79 -50.09 -14.82
C SER A 225 -49.72 -49.17 -14.18
N THR A 226 -49.48 -47.94 -14.65
CA THR A 226 -50.11 -47.15 -15.73
C THR A 226 -49.09 -46.13 -16.24
N SER A 227 -49.05 -45.86 -17.55
CA SER A 227 -48.16 -44.86 -18.12
C SER A 227 -48.62 -43.43 -17.83
N THR A 228 -48.11 -42.82 -16.75
CA THR A 228 -48.18 -41.38 -16.56
C THR A 228 -46.96 -40.71 -17.18
N THR A 229 -47.16 -40.04 -18.32
CA THR A 229 -46.15 -39.14 -18.89
C THR A 229 -45.92 -37.95 -17.95
N TYR A 230 -44.98 -38.09 -17.03
CA TYR A 230 -44.49 -36.99 -16.21
C TYR A 230 -43.82 -35.96 -17.13
N LYS A 231 -44.54 -34.88 -17.45
CA LYS A 231 -43.95 -33.68 -18.05
C LYS A 231 -42.73 -33.28 -17.22
N ALA A 232 -41.56 -33.24 -17.85
CA ALA A 232 -40.31 -32.90 -17.17
C ALA A 232 -40.48 -31.55 -16.46
N ARG A 233 -40.41 -31.55 -15.12
CA ARG A 233 -40.53 -30.30 -14.34
C ARG A 233 -39.42 -29.35 -14.77
N PRO A 234 -39.71 -28.07 -15.07
CA PRO A 234 -38.69 -27.09 -15.41
C PRO A 234 -37.68 -27.00 -14.26
N ARG A 235 -36.41 -27.27 -14.55
CA ARG A 235 -35.32 -27.23 -13.58
C ARG A 235 -34.67 -25.85 -13.64
N LEU A 236 -34.39 -25.24 -12.49
CA LEU A 236 -33.56 -24.02 -12.48
C LEU A 236 -32.16 -24.33 -13.01
N PRO A 237 -31.54 -23.41 -13.78
CA PRO A 237 -30.12 -23.48 -14.09
C PRO A 237 -29.28 -23.60 -12.81
N GLN A 238 -28.19 -24.37 -12.84
CA GLN A 238 -27.27 -24.43 -11.71
C GLN A 238 -26.67 -23.03 -11.47
N ILE A 239 -26.49 -22.67 -10.19
CA ILE A 239 -25.85 -21.40 -9.85
C ILE A 239 -24.38 -21.44 -10.25
N THR A 240 -23.96 -20.49 -11.08
CA THR A 240 -22.57 -20.32 -11.52
C THR A 240 -21.70 -19.79 -10.37
N GLU A 241 -20.36 -19.92 -10.47
CA GLU A 241 -19.48 -19.35 -9.43
C GLU A 241 -19.49 -17.81 -9.45
N SER A 242 -19.77 -17.16 -10.59
CA SER A 242 -19.98 -15.71 -10.67
C SER A 242 -21.25 -15.26 -9.94
N GLU A 243 -22.39 -15.93 -10.15
CA GLU A 243 -23.61 -15.66 -9.38
C GLU A 243 -23.41 -15.93 -7.88
N ARG A 244 -22.61 -16.95 -7.53
CA ARG A 244 -22.26 -17.25 -6.14
C ARG A 244 -21.36 -16.18 -5.52
N ALA A 245 -20.42 -15.63 -6.29
CA ALA A 245 -19.58 -14.51 -5.87
C ALA A 245 -20.41 -13.23 -5.66
N LEU A 246 -21.31 -12.91 -6.60
CA LEU A 246 -22.24 -11.77 -6.47
C LEU A 246 -23.12 -11.88 -5.22
N LEU A 247 -23.69 -13.07 -4.93
CA LEU A 247 -24.46 -13.29 -3.71
C LEU A 247 -23.58 -13.17 -2.45
N ARG A 248 -22.35 -13.71 -2.44
CA ARG A 248 -21.44 -13.54 -1.29
C ARG A 248 -21.10 -12.08 -1.02
N LEU A 249 -20.82 -11.30 -2.07
CA LEU A 249 -20.43 -9.89 -1.98
C LEU A 249 -21.58 -9.01 -1.47
N ASN A 250 -22.82 -9.31 -1.87
CA ASN A 250 -24.01 -8.51 -1.56
C ASN A 250 -24.88 -9.15 -0.45
N PHE A 251 -24.28 -9.87 0.50
CA PHE A 251 -24.97 -10.50 1.64
C PHE A 251 -26.24 -11.30 1.24
N GLY A 252 -26.14 -12.06 0.16
CA GLY A 252 -27.24 -12.77 -0.49
C GLY A 252 -27.26 -14.28 -0.22
N CYS A 253 -28.43 -14.89 -0.37
CA CYS A 253 -28.67 -16.30 -0.08
C CYS A 253 -28.63 -17.18 -1.34
N THR A 254 -27.78 -18.21 -1.35
CA THR A 254 -27.63 -19.16 -2.47
C THR A 254 -28.78 -20.16 -2.66
N LYS A 255 -29.79 -20.18 -1.78
CA LYS A 255 -31.02 -20.99 -1.94
C LYS A 255 -32.09 -20.22 -2.73
N CYS A 256 -32.55 -19.08 -2.19
CA CYS A 256 -33.57 -18.24 -2.84
C CYS A 256 -33.02 -17.27 -3.90
N ARG A 257 -31.69 -17.10 -3.97
CA ARG A 257 -30.96 -16.23 -4.92
C ARG A 257 -31.30 -14.73 -4.79
N GLN A 258 -31.61 -14.28 -3.58
CA GLN A 258 -31.86 -12.87 -3.26
C GLN A 258 -30.63 -12.22 -2.61
N PHE A 259 -30.38 -10.95 -2.92
CA PHE A 259 -29.36 -10.11 -2.29
C PHE A 259 -29.86 -9.48 -0.98
N PHE A 260 -28.92 -9.04 -0.12
CA PHE A 260 -29.17 -8.28 1.11
C PHE A 260 -30.15 -8.94 2.09
N VAL A 261 -30.00 -10.26 2.32
CA VAL A 261 -30.86 -11.04 3.22
C VAL A 261 -30.10 -11.58 4.42
N ASN A 262 -30.67 -11.41 5.62
CA ASN A 262 -30.06 -11.89 6.87
C ASN A 262 -30.29 -13.41 7.11
N HIS A 263 -30.10 -14.23 6.07
CA HIS A 263 -30.16 -15.68 6.16
C HIS A 263 -29.27 -16.35 5.10
N ASN A 264 -28.72 -17.51 5.43
CA ASN A 264 -27.89 -18.32 4.54
C ASN A 264 -28.65 -19.55 4.04
N ARG A 265 -28.04 -20.38 3.17
CA ARG A 265 -28.65 -21.60 2.61
C ARG A 265 -29.22 -22.56 3.69
N THR A 266 -28.58 -22.64 4.86
CA THR A 266 -29.00 -23.54 5.95
C THR A 266 -30.16 -23.01 6.79
N ASN A 267 -30.33 -21.67 6.89
CA ASN A 267 -31.44 -21.03 7.61
C ASN A 267 -32.48 -20.36 6.66
N CYS A 268 -32.44 -20.69 5.37
CA CYS A 268 -33.33 -20.10 4.38
C CYS A 268 -34.70 -20.80 4.38
N LYS A 269 -35.70 -20.11 4.94
CA LYS A 269 -37.11 -20.53 4.91
C LYS A 269 -37.78 -20.32 3.55
N ASN A 270 -37.23 -19.45 2.70
CA ASN A 270 -37.74 -19.20 1.35
C ASN A 270 -37.47 -20.42 0.43
N ASP A 271 -38.38 -20.67 -0.51
CA ASP A 271 -38.18 -21.66 -1.56
C ASP A 271 -37.19 -21.18 -2.65
N PHE A 272 -36.86 -22.09 -3.56
CA PHE A 272 -36.12 -21.73 -4.78
C PHE A 272 -36.99 -20.81 -5.67
N PRO A 273 -36.40 -19.84 -6.39
CA PRO A 273 -37.17 -18.98 -7.29
C PRO A 273 -37.87 -19.81 -8.38
N SER A 274 -38.93 -19.27 -8.99
CA SER A 274 -39.60 -19.95 -10.10
C SER A 274 -38.63 -20.19 -11.25
N PRO A 275 -38.56 -21.40 -11.84
CA PRO A 275 -37.77 -21.65 -13.04
C PRO A 275 -38.39 -21.01 -14.29
N VAL A 276 -39.66 -20.60 -14.23
CA VAL A 276 -40.34 -19.83 -15.29
C VAL A 276 -39.97 -18.36 -15.10
N GLY A 277 -39.21 -17.79 -16.05
CA GLY A 277 -38.75 -16.40 -15.98
C GLY A 277 -37.52 -16.17 -15.09
N TYR A 278 -36.77 -17.21 -14.73
CA TYR A 278 -35.51 -17.02 -13.99
C TYR A 278 -34.42 -16.41 -14.88
N HIS A 279 -33.99 -15.20 -14.54
CA HIS A 279 -32.81 -14.56 -15.11
C HIS A 279 -31.59 -14.82 -14.23
N THR A 280 -30.42 -15.04 -14.84
CA THR A 280 -29.13 -15.16 -14.14
C THR A 280 -28.82 -13.89 -13.37
N LEU A 281 -28.24 -14.01 -12.18
CA LEU A 281 -27.89 -12.84 -11.37
C LEU A 281 -26.74 -12.06 -12.04
N THR A 282 -27.04 -10.84 -12.47
CA THR A 282 -26.04 -9.83 -12.83
C THR A 282 -25.94 -8.78 -11.73
N GLN A 283 -24.91 -7.92 -11.82
CA GLN A 283 -24.86 -6.66 -11.10
C GLN A 283 -25.84 -5.65 -11.71
#